data_AF-A0A7X8QSW7-F1
#
_entry.id   AF-A0A7X8QSW7-F1
#
_cell.length_a   1.000
_cell.length_b   1.000
_cell.length_c   1.000
_cell.angle_alpha   90.00
_cell.angle_beta   90.00
_cell.angle_gamma   90.00
#
_symmetry.space_group_name_H-M   'P 1'
#
loop_
_entity.id
_entity.type
_entity.pdbx_description
1 polymer ?
#
loop_
_entity_poly.entity_id
_entity_poly.type
_entity_poly.pdbx_seq_one_letter_code
_entity_poly.pdbx_strand_id
1 'polypeptide(L)'
;MINFKTVFPGRGSFTNFTITGNAEVLGGTWYHSANSGGAVEVERICITVGGDFTLGAAAVINLDARGYAAGQGPGAGNQVASSSSRSASYGGKGANNPAGSVTYGSAIYPENLGSGAYSNGGGAIKLKVGGVATIFLATPSSRRLIVDQANKGTKSANYTFIPAELPPESEAHPAFASELDDVTLVVTNGGFVCLTSDLRIGDIGWIKGDLALNAFTLYCKADEPENFPSNYGAGSVTANGDLFIFDNGDKLNLPGRIVWGDQPVEWRVATVSEPKEAGVIAINDLYSEGYFLHGSVVGITVEATPGFDFIRWEGMVPKSDEEL
;
A
#
# COMPACT_ATOMS: atom_id res chain seq x y z
N MET A 1 17.04 7.96 -15.11
CA MET A 1 16.16 7.09 -15.95
C MET A 1 16.90 5.80 -16.24
N ILE A 2 16.23 4.64 -16.17
CA ILE A 2 16.81 3.31 -16.37
C ILE A 2 16.10 2.61 -17.54
N ASN A 3 16.87 2.25 -18.56
CA ASN A 3 16.39 1.56 -19.76
C ASN A 3 16.66 0.06 -19.65
N PHE A 4 15.62 -0.74 -19.50
CA PHE A 4 15.72 -2.19 -19.53
C PHE A 4 15.84 -2.66 -20.98
N LYS A 5 16.88 -3.45 -21.26
CA LYS A 5 17.18 -4.00 -22.58
C LYS A 5 16.64 -5.41 -22.79
N THR A 6 15.73 -5.85 -21.93
CA THR A 6 15.09 -7.15 -22.08
C THR A 6 14.20 -7.17 -23.32
N VAL A 7 14.12 -8.33 -23.95
CA VAL A 7 13.31 -8.55 -25.16
C VAL A 7 12.35 -9.72 -24.99
N PHE A 8 11.37 -9.83 -25.88
CA PHE A 8 10.52 -11.02 -25.95
C PHE A 8 11.35 -12.27 -26.31
N PRO A 9 10.92 -13.47 -25.86
CA PRO A 9 11.55 -14.72 -26.27
C PRO A 9 11.66 -14.86 -27.79
N GLY A 10 12.82 -15.32 -28.28
CA GLY A 10 13.09 -15.45 -29.72
C GLY A 10 13.49 -14.15 -30.43
N ARG A 11 13.58 -13.01 -29.72
CA ARG A 11 14.01 -11.71 -30.27
C ARG A 11 15.43 -11.29 -29.90
N GLY A 12 16.07 -12.06 -29.03
CA GLY A 12 17.44 -11.84 -28.57
C GLY A 12 17.75 -12.75 -27.39
N SER A 13 18.99 -12.68 -26.90
CA SER A 13 19.47 -13.53 -25.80
C SER A 13 19.06 -13.01 -24.42
N PHE A 14 18.92 -11.69 -24.25
CA PHE A 14 18.58 -11.10 -22.96
C PHE A 14 17.06 -10.96 -22.79
N THR A 15 16.39 -12.06 -22.45
CA THR A 15 14.93 -12.12 -22.38
C THR A 15 14.35 -11.83 -20.99
N ASN A 16 15.18 -11.92 -19.95
CA ASN A 16 14.82 -11.66 -18.56
C ASN A 16 16.00 -11.10 -17.77
N PHE A 17 15.73 -10.11 -16.92
CA PHE A 17 16.64 -9.66 -15.88
C PHE A 17 16.25 -10.31 -14.55
N THR A 18 17.20 -10.94 -13.86
CA THR A 18 16.93 -11.68 -12.62
C THR A 18 17.65 -11.03 -11.46
N ILE A 19 16.90 -10.67 -10.42
CA ILE A 19 17.39 -10.26 -9.10
C ILE A 19 17.03 -11.40 -8.15
N THR A 20 18.02 -12.03 -7.50
CA THR A 20 17.76 -13.22 -6.67
C THR A 20 17.25 -12.88 -5.27
N GLY A 21 17.54 -11.69 -4.77
CA GLY A 21 17.05 -11.18 -3.48
C GLY A 21 15.91 -10.18 -3.63
N ASN A 22 15.81 -9.27 -2.67
CA ASN A 22 14.86 -8.16 -2.69
C ASN A 22 15.29 -7.07 -3.68
N ALA A 23 14.32 -6.30 -4.16
CA ALA A 23 14.55 -5.17 -5.05
C ALA A 23 13.70 -3.97 -4.65
N GLU A 24 14.35 -2.85 -4.38
CA GLU A 24 13.69 -1.59 -4.05
C GLU A 24 13.96 -0.56 -5.14
N VAL A 25 12.89 0.05 -5.62
CA VAL A 25 12.92 1.15 -6.59
C VAL A 25 12.35 2.36 -5.89
N LEU A 26 13.22 3.13 -5.26
CA LEU A 26 12.84 4.27 -4.43
C LEU A 26 12.67 5.56 -5.24
N GLY A 27 13.11 5.58 -6.50
CA GLY A 27 13.00 6.75 -7.35
C GLY A 27 13.40 6.53 -8.82
N GLY A 28 13.09 7.55 -9.63
CA GLY A 28 13.46 7.60 -11.05
C GLY A 28 12.52 6.80 -11.96
N THR A 29 12.82 6.84 -13.26
CA THR A 29 11.93 6.26 -14.29
C THR A 29 12.50 4.99 -14.90
N TRP A 30 11.76 3.89 -14.78
CA TRP A 30 11.99 2.63 -15.51
C TRP A 30 11.23 2.64 -16.83
N TYR A 31 11.89 2.21 -17.90
CA TYR A 31 11.32 2.10 -19.23
C TYR A 31 12.07 1.04 -20.05
N HIS A 32 11.49 0.60 -21.17
CA HIS A 32 12.24 -0.10 -22.23
C HIS A 32 12.37 0.81 -23.46
N SER A 33 13.23 0.45 -24.42
CA SER A 33 13.33 1.24 -25.67
C SER A 33 12.04 1.09 -26.48
N ALA A 34 11.64 2.10 -27.25
CA ALA A 34 10.47 1.98 -28.12
C ALA A 34 10.63 0.77 -29.05
N ASN A 35 9.52 0.06 -29.31
CA ASN A 35 9.56 -1.18 -30.07
C ASN A 35 10.23 -1.00 -31.44
N SER A 36 11.36 -1.65 -31.65
CA SER A 36 12.13 -1.55 -32.90
C SER A 36 11.53 -2.41 -34.01
N GLY A 37 10.74 -3.43 -33.65
CA GLY A 37 10.15 -4.38 -34.60
C GLY A 37 8.97 -3.85 -35.41
N GLY A 38 8.51 -2.62 -35.18
CA GLY A 38 7.36 -2.02 -35.87
C GLY A 38 6.05 -2.78 -35.58
N ALA A 39 5.74 -3.77 -36.42
CA ALA A 39 4.59 -4.69 -36.31
C ALA A 39 4.88 -5.98 -35.54
N VAL A 40 6.13 -6.15 -35.07
CA VAL A 40 6.59 -7.33 -34.35
C VAL A 40 7.00 -6.93 -32.95
N GLU A 41 6.62 -7.70 -31.94
CA GLU A 41 7.06 -7.45 -30.55
C GLU A 41 8.54 -7.80 -30.39
N VAL A 42 9.32 -6.83 -29.90
CA VAL A 42 10.75 -6.98 -29.66
C VAL A 42 11.10 -6.59 -28.23
N GLU A 43 10.97 -5.32 -27.85
CA GLU A 43 11.37 -4.82 -26.53
C GLU A 43 10.24 -4.90 -25.50
N ARG A 44 10.59 -5.27 -24.26
CA ARG A 44 9.70 -5.22 -23.08
C ARG A 44 10.53 -5.08 -21.82
N ILE A 45 9.91 -4.69 -20.71
CA ILE A 45 10.51 -4.94 -19.38
C ILE A 45 10.14 -6.37 -18.96
N CYS A 46 11.12 -7.22 -18.66
CA CYS A 46 10.89 -8.55 -18.08
C CYS A 46 11.85 -8.77 -16.92
N ILE A 47 11.32 -8.78 -15.70
CA ILE A 47 12.12 -8.84 -14.48
C ILE A 47 11.57 -9.95 -13.58
N THR A 48 12.46 -10.77 -13.06
CA THR A 48 12.17 -11.70 -11.97
C THR A 48 12.91 -11.24 -10.72
N VAL A 49 12.18 -10.99 -9.64
CA VAL A 49 12.70 -10.70 -8.29
C VAL A 49 12.46 -11.94 -7.43
N GLY A 50 13.50 -12.47 -6.82
CA GLY A 50 13.44 -13.70 -6.02
C GLY A 50 12.86 -13.48 -4.63
N GLY A 51 13.09 -12.29 -4.05
CA GLY A 51 12.51 -11.85 -2.79
C GLY A 51 11.38 -10.84 -3.01
N ASP A 52 11.32 -9.83 -2.14
CA ASP A 52 10.32 -8.78 -2.15
C ASP A 52 10.65 -7.69 -3.19
N PHE A 53 9.62 -7.04 -3.70
CA PHE A 53 9.73 -5.92 -4.62
C PHE A 53 8.95 -4.71 -4.11
N THR A 54 9.64 -3.58 -3.98
CA THR A 54 9.03 -2.30 -3.62
C THR A 54 9.17 -1.30 -4.77
N LEU A 55 8.05 -0.77 -5.26
CA LEU A 55 8.01 0.42 -6.10
C LEU A 55 7.54 1.60 -5.24
N GLY A 56 8.48 2.44 -4.81
CA GLY A 56 8.22 3.58 -3.93
C GLY A 56 7.54 4.76 -4.63
N ALA A 57 7.03 5.71 -3.86
CA ALA A 57 6.21 6.82 -4.37
C ALA A 57 6.92 7.76 -5.35
N ALA A 58 8.25 7.86 -5.28
CA ALA A 58 9.04 8.66 -6.22
C ALA A 58 9.52 7.88 -7.47
N ALA A 59 9.17 6.59 -7.58
CA ALA A 59 9.49 5.77 -8.73
C ALA A 59 8.37 5.78 -9.77
N VAL A 60 8.76 5.71 -11.05
CA VAL A 60 7.84 5.73 -12.18
C VAL A 60 8.18 4.60 -13.14
N ILE A 61 7.17 3.85 -13.57
CA ILE A 61 7.29 2.95 -14.73
C ILE A 61 6.59 3.64 -15.89
N ASN A 62 7.36 4.12 -16.88
CA ASN A 62 6.82 4.83 -18.04
C ASN A 62 6.94 3.97 -19.30
N LEU A 63 5.80 3.47 -19.75
CA LEU A 63 5.63 2.66 -20.94
C LEU A 63 4.85 3.38 -22.05
N ASP A 64 4.64 4.69 -21.94
CA ASP A 64 3.90 5.45 -22.93
C ASP A 64 4.61 5.45 -24.30
N ALA A 65 3.85 5.17 -25.36
CA ALA A 65 4.31 5.17 -26.74
C ALA A 65 5.51 4.23 -27.03
N ARG A 66 5.64 3.12 -26.28
CA ARG A 66 6.75 2.15 -26.41
C ARG A 66 6.38 0.82 -27.06
N GLY A 67 5.10 0.61 -27.38
CA GLY A 67 4.54 -0.56 -28.03
C GLY A 67 4.70 -0.57 -29.54
N TYR A 68 3.80 -1.28 -30.22
CA TYR A 68 3.80 -1.32 -31.69
C TYR A 68 3.81 0.09 -32.30
N ALA A 69 4.44 0.24 -33.46
CA ALA A 69 4.51 1.52 -34.16
C ALA A 69 3.12 2.03 -34.57
N ALA A 70 3.00 3.32 -34.88
CA ALA A 70 1.75 3.91 -35.36
C ALA A 70 1.15 3.12 -36.55
N GLY A 71 -0.14 2.78 -36.45
CA GLY A 71 -0.86 1.97 -37.43
C GLY A 71 -0.44 0.48 -37.49
N GLN A 72 0.29 -0.01 -36.48
CA GLN A 72 0.79 -1.38 -36.41
C GLN A 72 0.34 -2.09 -35.13
N GLY A 73 0.32 -3.42 -35.22
CA GLY A 73 -0.11 -4.32 -34.14
C GLY A 73 -1.51 -4.90 -34.39
N PRO A 74 -1.88 -5.99 -33.68
CA PRO A 74 -3.11 -6.74 -33.98
C PRO A 74 -4.40 -5.93 -33.81
N GLY A 75 -4.37 -4.91 -32.95
CA GLY A 75 -5.51 -4.04 -32.65
C GLY A 75 -5.50 -2.70 -33.37
N ALA A 76 -4.58 -2.47 -34.33
CA ALA A 76 -4.36 -1.16 -34.96
C ALA A 76 -5.51 -0.68 -35.87
N GLY A 77 -6.30 -1.61 -36.42
CA GLY A 77 -7.29 -1.32 -37.47
C GLY A 77 -6.67 -1.19 -38.86
N ASN A 78 -7.38 -0.51 -39.75
CA ASN A 78 -6.98 -0.36 -41.15
C ASN A 78 -5.97 0.79 -41.31
N GLN A 79 -4.95 0.59 -42.14
CA GLN A 79 -3.88 1.58 -42.37
C GLN A 79 -4.31 2.83 -43.15
N VAL A 80 -5.60 2.98 -43.44
CA VAL A 80 -6.12 4.12 -44.20
C VAL A 80 -6.10 5.36 -43.30
N ALA A 81 -5.60 6.48 -43.82
CA ALA A 81 -5.38 7.73 -43.10
C ALA A 81 -6.68 8.52 -42.80
N SER A 82 -7.77 7.84 -42.42
CA SER A 82 -8.94 8.49 -41.83
C SER A 82 -8.98 8.23 -40.32
N SER A 83 -9.41 9.22 -39.54
CA SER A 83 -9.59 9.14 -38.08
C SER A 83 -10.54 8.01 -37.65
N SER A 84 -11.38 7.53 -38.57
CA SER A 84 -12.33 6.42 -38.39
C SER A 84 -11.77 5.03 -38.72
N SER A 85 -10.52 4.92 -39.20
CA SER A 85 -9.91 3.65 -39.60
C SER A 85 -8.91 3.06 -38.60
N ARG A 86 -8.53 3.81 -37.56
CA ARG A 86 -7.51 3.40 -36.58
C ARG A 86 -8.16 3.00 -35.25
N SER A 87 -7.63 1.94 -34.64
CA SER A 87 -7.96 1.50 -33.29
C SER A 87 -6.69 1.19 -32.52
N ALA A 88 -6.75 1.16 -31.20
CA ALA A 88 -5.65 0.73 -30.33
C ALA A 88 -6.17 -0.36 -29.39
N SER A 89 -6.84 -1.36 -29.95
CA SER A 89 -7.55 -2.38 -29.16
C SER A 89 -6.55 -3.29 -28.46
N TYR A 90 -6.55 -3.32 -27.12
CA TYR A 90 -5.74 -4.22 -26.32
C TYR A 90 -6.49 -4.58 -25.03
N GLY A 91 -6.70 -5.87 -24.75
CA GLY A 91 -7.49 -6.35 -23.61
C GLY A 91 -8.98 -5.97 -23.65
N GLY A 92 -9.38 -5.03 -24.50
CA GLY A 92 -10.74 -4.56 -24.71
C GLY A 92 -10.86 -3.80 -26.04
N LYS A 93 -12.09 -3.34 -26.33
CA LYS A 93 -12.41 -2.61 -27.56
C LYS A 93 -11.82 -1.20 -27.54
N GLY A 94 -11.02 -0.84 -28.55
CA GLY A 94 -10.55 0.54 -28.76
C GLY A 94 -11.66 1.48 -29.28
N ALA A 95 -11.40 2.78 -29.20
CA ALA A 95 -12.40 3.84 -29.39
C ALA A 95 -13.26 3.74 -30.66
N ASN A 96 -12.69 3.28 -31.78
CA ASN A 96 -13.37 3.17 -33.08
C ASN A 96 -13.07 1.86 -33.81
N ASN A 97 -12.98 0.72 -33.09
CA ASN A 97 -12.60 -0.61 -33.61
C ASN A 97 -13.25 -0.96 -34.98
N PRO A 98 -12.58 -0.68 -36.13
CA PRO A 98 -13.19 -0.81 -37.45
C PRO A 98 -13.05 -2.24 -37.99
N ALA A 99 -13.73 -2.55 -39.09
CA ALA A 99 -13.62 -3.85 -39.76
C ALA A 99 -12.14 -4.15 -40.11
N GLY A 100 -11.56 -5.20 -39.55
CA GLY A 100 -10.14 -5.56 -39.68
C GLY A 100 -9.32 -5.37 -38.40
N SER A 101 -9.83 -4.67 -37.39
CA SER A 101 -9.23 -4.65 -36.04
C SER A 101 -9.77 -5.78 -35.17
N VAL A 102 -8.89 -6.39 -34.38
CA VAL A 102 -9.27 -7.37 -33.36
C VAL A 102 -8.83 -6.91 -31.98
N THR A 103 -9.65 -7.22 -30.98
CA THR A 103 -9.16 -7.21 -29.59
C THR A 103 -8.19 -8.36 -29.43
N TYR A 104 -7.04 -8.10 -28.82
CA TYR A 104 -6.06 -9.12 -28.50
C TYR A 104 -5.45 -8.85 -27.12
N GLY A 105 -4.64 -9.80 -26.65
CA GLY A 105 -4.07 -9.75 -25.31
C GLY A 105 -5.14 -9.89 -24.23
N SER A 106 -4.77 -9.53 -23.00
CA SER A 106 -5.63 -9.65 -21.84
C SER A 106 -5.66 -8.35 -21.06
N ALA A 107 -6.85 -7.88 -20.69
CA ALA A 107 -7.01 -6.73 -19.82
C ALA A 107 -6.57 -7.00 -18.38
N ILE A 108 -6.54 -8.26 -17.97
CA ILE A 108 -6.23 -8.68 -16.58
C ILE A 108 -4.86 -9.36 -16.45
N TYR A 109 -4.25 -9.77 -17.57
CA TYR A 109 -2.90 -10.33 -17.61
C TYR A 109 -2.13 -9.76 -18.82
N PRO A 110 -1.81 -8.46 -18.80
CA PRO A 110 -1.22 -7.80 -19.96
C PRO A 110 0.26 -8.20 -20.13
N GLU A 111 0.56 -9.08 -21.08
CA GLU A 111 1.94 -9.53 -21.37
C GLU A 111 2.50 -9.06 -22.72
N ASN A 112 1.67 -8.41 -23.53
CA ASN A 112 1.97 -8.02 -24.91
C ASN A 112 2.06 -6.49 -25.04
N LEU A 113 2.73 -6.02 -26.08
CA LEU A 113 2.73 -4.60 -26.43
C LEU A 113 1.34 -4.15 -26.84
N GLY A 114 0.98 -2.92 -26.49
CA GLY A 114 -0.20 -2.25 -26.99
C GLY A 114 -0.06 -1.86 -28.46
N SER A 115 -1.16 -1.92 -29.21
CA SER A 115 -1.20 -1.57 -30.64
C SER A 115 -1.14 -0.07 -30.84
N GLY A 116 -0.43 0.35 -31.88
CA GLY A 116 -0.33 1.75 -32.27
C GLY A 116 -1.49 2.17 -33.16
N ALA A 117 -2.04 3.36 -32.90
CA ALA A 117 -3.06 3.99 -33.72
C ALA A 117 -2.47 5.25 -34.38
N TYR A 118 -2.85 6.44 -33.90
CA TYR A 118 -2.24 7.69 -34.33
C TYR A 118 -0.78 7.81 -33.91
N SER A 119 -0.46 7.30 -32.73
CA SER A 119 0.89 7.17 -32.19
C SER A 119 1.23 5.70 -31.96
N ASN A 120 2.48 5.45 -31.55
CA ASN A 120 2.88 4.15 -31.03
C ASN A 120 1.98 3.73 -29.85
N GLY A 121 1.78 2.43 -29.70
CA GLY A 121 1.01 1.87 -28.59
C GLY A 121 1.79 1.86 -27.27
N GLY A 122 1.17 1.36 -26.19
CA GLY A 122 1.82 1.20 -24.90
C GLY A 122 2.87 0.09 -24.88
N GLY A 123 3.95 0.28 -24.14
CA GLY A 123 4.95 -0.75 -23.88
C GLY A 123 4.43 -1.87 -22.96
N ALA A 124 5.27 -2.87 -22.72
CA ALA A 124 4.92 -4.03 -21.89
C ALA A 124 5.91 -4.19 -20.74
N ILE A 125 5.37 -4.60 -19.59
CA ILE A 125 6.14 -5.05 -18.43
C ILE A 125 5.61 -6.38 -17.94
N LYS A 126 6.53 -7.31 -17.69
CA LYS A 126 6.30 -8.54 -16.93
C LYS A 126 7.20 -8.52 -15.71
N LEU A 127 6.61 -8.30 -14.55
CA LEU A 127 7.29 -8.35 -13.26
C LEU A 127 6.82 -9.59 -12.51
N LYS A 128 7.74 -10.49 -12.19
CA LYS A 128 7.49 -11.66 -11.36
C LYS A 128 8.19 -11.47 -10.02
N VAL A 129 7.42 -11.49 -8.94
CA VAL A 129 7.93 -11.32 -7.57
C VAL A 129 7.82 -12.63 -6.80
N GLY A 130 8.91 -13.01 -6.14
CA GLY A 130 9.02 -14.24 -5.37
C GLY A 130 8.34 -14.11 -4.02
N GLY A 131 8.57 -13.00 -3.32
CA GLY A 131 7.92 -12.59 -2.08
C GLY A 131 6.78 -11.59 -2.29
N VAL A 132 6.77 -10.52 -1.50
CA VAL A 132 5.75 -9.47 -1.49
C VAL A 132 6.02 -8.42 -2.56
N ALA A 133 4.98 -8.04 -3.31
CA ALA A 133 4.99 -6.86 -4.16
C ALA A 133 4.27 -5.70 -3.44
N THR A 134 5.02 -4.65 -3.11
CA THR A 134 4.50 -3.40 -2.53
C THR A 134 4.63 -2.32 -3.58
N ILE A 135 3.51 -1.85 -4.12
CA ILE A 135 3.49 -0.93 -5.26
C ILE A 135 2.72 0.32 -4.90
N PHE A 136 3.42 1.45 -4.89
CA PHE A 136 2.79 2.77 -4.84
C PHE A 136 2.40 3.20 -6.26
N LEU A 137 1.11 3.40 -6.50
CA LEU A 137 0.57 3.89 -7.75
C LEU A 137 -0.02 5.27 -7.54
N ALA A 138 0.51 6.29 -8.22
CA ALA A 138 -0.05 7.62 -8.21
C ALA A 138 -0.35 8.12 -9.62
N THR A 139 -1.55 8.65 -9.78
CA THR A 139 -1.93 9.56 -10.87
C THR A 139 -2.31 10.91 -10.25
N PRO A 140 -2.49 11.97 -11.04
CA PRO A 140 -2.99 13.25 -10.52
C PRO A 140 -4.35 13.16 -9.81
N SER A 141 -5.10 12.06 -10.00
CA SER A 141 -6.46 11.89 -9.49
C SER A 141 -6.66 10.66 -8.59
N SER A 142 -5.63 9.85 -8.36
CA SER A 142 -5.74 8.61 -7.58
C SER A 142 -4.39 8.18 -7.04
N ARG A 143 -4.35 7.79 -5.77
CA ARG A 143 -3.17 7.19 -5.13
C ARG A 143 -3.57 5.85 -4.53
N ARG A 144 -2.78 4.80 -4.76
CA ARG A 144 -3.03 3.45 -4.26
C ARG A 144 -1.74 2.83 -3.76
N LEU A 145 -1.83 2.16 -2.62
CA LEU A 145 -0.79 1.25 -2.14
C LEU A 145 -1.32 -0.16 -2.32
N ILE A 146 -0.69 -0.91 -3.23
CA ILE A 146 -1.05 -2.32 -3.49
C ILE A 146 -0.03 -3.21 -2.79
N VAL A 147 -0.52 -4.11 -1.95
CA VAL A 147 0.27 -5.17 -1.31
C VAL A 147 -0.24 -6.52 -1.80
N ASP A 148 0.59 -7.24 -2.55
CA ASP A 148 0.28 -8.55 -3.14
C ASP A 148 1.35 -9.57 -2.75
N GLN A 149 0.95 -10.72 -2.20
CA GLN A 149 1.86 -11.82 -1.82
C GLN A 149 1.62 -13.11 -2.59
N ALA A 150 0.69 -13.15 -3.55
CA ALA A 150 0.34 -14.35 -4.31
C ALA A 150 0.02 -15.59 -3.43
N ASN A 151 -0.52 -15.37 -2.22
CA ASN A 151 -0.82 -16.34 -1.17
C ASN A 151 0.41 -17.12 -0.69
N LYS A 152 1.58 -16.49 -0.68
CA LYS A 152 2.84 -17.13 -0.26
C LYS A 152 3.21 -16.73 1.17
N GLY A 153 3.65 -17.73 1.94
CA GLY A 153 4.14 -17.56 3.31
C GLY A 153 3.03 -17.49 4.37
N THR A 154 3.41 -17.06 5.57
CA THR A 154 2.53 -17.05 6.76
C THR A 154 2.54 -15.67 7.44
N LYS A 155 1.42 -15.32 8.08
CA LYS A 155 1.23 -14.03 8.79
C LYS A 155 2.43 -13.61 9.64
N SER A 156 2.99 -14.52 10.44
CA SER A 156 4.06 -14.25 11.40
C SER A 156 5.44 -13.89 10.81
N ALA A 157 5.64 -14.00 9.50
CA ALA A 157 6.95 -13.78 8.87
C ALA A 157 6.97 -12.69 7.78
N ASN A 158 5.81 -12.24 7.30
CA ASN A 158 5.70 -11.50 6.02
C ASN A 158 4.82 -10.25 6.11
N TYR A 159 4.81 -9.53 7.23
CA TYR A 159 4.08 -8.26 7.28
C TYR A 159 4.77 -7.20 6.43
N THR A 160 3.99 -6.55 5.57
CA THR A 160 4.34 -5.21 5.05
C THR A 160 3.95 -4.20 6.11
N PHE A 161 4.94 -3.62 6.77
CA PHE A 161 4.74 -2.61 7.78
C PHE A 161 4.36 -1.27 7.14
N ILE A 162 3.29 -0.64 7.64
CA ILE A 162 2.85 0.70 7.20
C ILE A 162 2.57 1.62 8.41
N PRO A 163 3.06 2.87 8.40
CA PRO A 163 4.08 3.36 7.49
C PRO A 163 5.42 2.60 7.67
N ALA A 164 6.20 2.47 6.59
CA ALA A 164 7.47 1.73 6.64
C ALA A 164 8.54 2.49 7.45
N GLU A 165 8.48 3.81 7.43
CA GLU A 165 9.31 4.70 8.25
C GLU A 165 8.42 5.35 9.31
N LEU A 166 8.88 5.34 10.55
CA LEU A 166 8.23 6.07 11.63
C LEU A 166 8.56 7.56 11.50
N PRO A 167 7.60 8.47 11.78
CA PRO A 167 7.91 9.89 11.81
C PRO A 167 8.97 10.18 12.89
N PRO A 168 9.83 11.19 12.68
CA PRO A 168 10.75 11.63 13.73
C PRO A 168 9.97 12.05 14.98
N GLU A 169 10.51 11.77 16.17
CA GLU A 169 9.84 12.04 17.47
C GLU A 169 9.37 13.49 17.64
N SER A 170 10.01 14.45 16.95
CA SER A 170 9.64 15.87 16.94
C SER A 170 8.34 16.18 16.19
N GLU A 171 7.86 15.27 15.36
CA GLU A 171 6.63 15.37 14.57
C GLU A 171 5.58 14.38 15.10
N ALA A 172 5.44 14.31 16.43
CA ALA A 172 4.46 13.49 17.12
C ALA A 172 3.04 13.96 16.75
N HIS A 173 2.56 13.54 15.58
CA HIS A 173 1.18 13.59 15.17
C HIS A 173 0.71 12.13 15.09
N PRO A 174 -0.40 11.74 15.73
CA PRO A 174 -0.77 10.33 15.84
C PRO A 174 -0.88 9.70 14.45
N ALA A 175 -1.62 10.34 13.55
CA ALA A 175 -1.79 9.88 12.19
C ALA A 175 -1.30 10.95 11.20
N PHE A 176 0.01 11.01 10.96
CA PHE A 176 0.65 11.98 10.07
C PHE A 176 -0.03 12.01 8.69
N ALA A 177 -0.18 13.22 8.12
CA ALA A 177 -0.50 13.40 6.71
C ALA A 177 0.74 13.00 5.87
N SER A 178 0.98 11.69 5.83
CA SER A 178 2.13 11.09 5.16
C SER A 178 1.92 10.99 3.66
N GLU A 179 2.85 10.33 2.98
CA GLU A 179 2.60 9.89 1.59
C GLU A 179 1.37 8.97 1.45
N LEU A 180 0.84 8.45 2.56
CA LEU A 180 -0.33 7.57 2.60
C LEU A 180 -1.66 8.29 2.88
N ASP A 181 -1.67 9.58 3.23
CA ASP A 181 -2.87 10.30 3.73
C ASP A 181 -4.10 10.22 2.80
N ASP A 182 -3.89 10.25 1.49
CA ASP A 182 -4.93 10.15 0.46
C ASP A 182 -4.86 8.84 -0.34
N VAL A 183 -4.18 7.84 0.20
CA VAL A 183 -3.97 6.57 -0.49
C VAL A 183 -5.13 5.63 -0.23
N THR A 184 -5.61 4.99 -1.29
CA THR A 184 -6.45 3.80 -1.16
C THR A 184 -5.57 2.56 -0.94
N LEU A 185 -5.73 1.91 0.21
CA LEU A 185 -5.05 0.64 0.50
C LEU A 185 -5.74 -0.52 -0.22
N VAL A 186 -4.94 -1.35 -0.89
CA VAL A 186 -5.39 -2.58 -1.57
C VAL A 186 -4.49 -3.73 -1.14
N VAL A 187 -5.02 -4.63 -0.32
CA VAL A 187 -4.35 -5.88 0.07
C VAL A 187 -4.99 -7.03 -0.68
N THR A 188 -4.20 -7.76 -1.46
CA THR A 188 -4.73 -8.81 -2.32
C THR A 188 -3.88 -10.08 -2.26
N ASN A 189 -4.47 -11.17 -2.74
CA ASN A 189 -3.82 -12.48 -2.84
C ASN A 189 -3.07 -12.86 -1.56
N GLY A 190 -3.74 -12.82 -0.42
CA GLY A 190 -3.17 -13.24 0.86
C GLY A 190 -2.08 -12.33 1.40
N GLY A 191 -2.02 -11.06 0.95
CA GLY A 191 -1.09 -10.08 1.50
C GLY A 191 -1.31 -9.83 3.00
N PHE A 192 -0.24 -9.57 3.72
CA PHE A 192 -0.27 -9.23 5.14
C PHE A 192 0.27 -7.83 5.33
N VAL A 193 -0.54 -6.94 5.91
CA VAL A 193 -0.19 -5.57 6.26
C VAL A 193 -0.28 -5.41 7.77
N CYS A 194 0.67 -4.70 8.37
CA CYS A 194 0.67 -4.42 9.79
C CYS A 194 0.95 -2.94 10.04
N LEU A 195 0.18 -2.31 10.91
CA LEU A 195 0.47 -0.95 11.35
C LEU A 195 1.66 -0.92 12.32
N THR A 196 2.50 0.10 12.16
CA THR A 196 3.63 0.40 13.06
C THR A 196 3.43 1.70 13.83
N SER A 197 2.43 2.49 13.44
CA SER A 197 1.96 3.68 14.14
C SER A 197 0.49 3.91 13.81
N ASP A 198 -0.13 4.84 14.51
CA ASP A 198 -1.36 5.46 14.04
C ASP A 198 -1.12 6.03 12.62
N LEU A 199 -2.10 5.89 11.73
CA LEU A 199 -1.93 6.20 10.30
C LEU A 199 -3.22 6.76 9.72
N ARG A 200 -3.11 7.76 8.83
CA ARG A 200 -4.23 8.27 8.04
C ARG A 200 -4.12 7.79 6.59
N ILE A 201 -5.25 7.39 6.02
CA ILE A 201 -5.38 6.94 4.64
C ILE A 201 -6.66 7.46 4.01
N GLY A 202 -6.68 7.52 2.68
CA GLY A 202 -7.86 7.97 1.94
C GLY A 202 -9.00 6.97 2.00
N ASP A 203 -8.71 5.68 1.75
CA ASP A 203 -9.73 4.63 1.66
C ASP A 203 -9.13 3.22 1.84
N ILE A 204 -9.96 2.23 2.17
CA ILE A 204 -9.65 0.80 2.10
C ILE A 204 -10.43 0.18 0.93
N GLY A 205 -9.79 0.08 -0.22
CA GLY A 205 -10.47 -0.36 -1.44
C GLY A 205 -10.71 -1.87 -1.52
N TRP A 206 -9.82 -2.68 -0.95
CA TRP A 206 -9.92 -4.15 -0.99
C TRP A 206 -8.98 -4.81 0.01
N ILE A 207 -9.47 -5.77 0.79
CA ILE A 207 -8.71 -6.62 1.70
C ILE A 207 -9.06 -8.09 1.42
N LYS A 208 -8.24 -8.75 0.61
CA LYS A 208 -8.21 -10.20 0.44
C LYS A 208 -6.89 -10.75 0.98
N GLY A 209 -6.73 -10.58 2.29
CA GLY A 209 -5.51 -10.81 3.06
C GLY A 209 -5.74 -10.51 4.53
N ASP A 210 -4.74 -9.96 5.21
CA ASP A 210 -4.84 -9.51 6.60
C ASP A 210 -4.36 -8.06 6.74
N LEU A 211 -5.14 -7.27 7.48
CA LEU A 211 -4.74 -5.97 8.00
C LEU A 211 -4.63 -6.08 9.53
N ALA A 212 -3.42 -6.17 10.05
CA ALA A 212 -3.15 -6.12 11.48
C ALA A 212 -3.03 -4.67 11.94
N LEU A 213 -3.90 -4.25 12.85
CA LEU A 213 -3.90 -2.90 13.40
C LEU A 213 -2.85 -2.73 14.50
N ASN A 214 -2.42 -3.83 15.13
CA ASN A 214 -1.28 -3.85 16.05
C ASN A 214 -1.33 -2.76 17.15
N ALA A 215 -2.48 -2.64 17.83
CA ALA A 215 -2.78 -1.61 18.82
C ALA A 215 -2.89 -0.16 18.30
N PHE A 216 -2.67 0.08 17.01
CA PHE A 216 -2.75 1.39 16.38
C PHE A 216 -4.12 1.68 15.76
N THR A 217 -4.31 2.95 15.44
CA THR A 217 -5.52 3.53 14.86
C THR A 217 -5.30 3.82 13.38
N LEU A 218 -6.14 3.25 12.53
CA LEU A 218 -6.22 3.61 11.11
C LEU A 218 -7.35 4.63 10.91
N TYR A 219 -7.00 5.88 10.64
CA TYR A 219 -7.94 6.93 10.27
C TYR A 219 -8.21 6.86 8.76
N CYS A 220 -9.42 6.45 8.40
CA CYS A 220 -9.88 6.33 7.02
C CYS A 220 -10.78 7.51 6.66
N LYS A 221 -10.44 8.25 5.61
CA LYS A 221 -11.25 9.40 5.15
C LYS A 221 -12.59 8.97 4.55
N ALA A 222 -12.62 7.82 3.89
CA ALA A 222 -13.86 7.24 3.38
C ALA A 222 -14.84 6.87 4.50
N ASP A 223 -16.12 6.85 4.17
CA ASP A 223 -17.17 6.36 5.08
C ASP A 223 -17.05 4.86 5.32
N GLU A 224 -17.52 4.39 6.48
CA GLU A 224 -17.54 2.96 6.78
C GLU A 224 -18.44 2.23 5.78
N PRO A 225 -17.92 1.21 5.07
CA PRO A 225 -18.74 0.54 4.09
C PRO A 225 -19.58 -0.59 4.71
N GLU A 226 -20.73 -0.87 4.10
CA GLU A 226 -21.64 -1.92 4.56
C GLU A 226 -20.98 -3.31 4.50
N ASN A 227 -21.08 -4.08 5.59
CA ASN A 227 -20.54 -5.44 5.73
C ASN A 227 -19.02 -5.53 5.49
N PHE A 228 -18.25 -4.56 5.96
CA PHE A 228 -16.79 -4.63 5.98
C PHE A 228 -16.28 -5.72 6.94
N PRO A 229 -15.26 -6.52 6.58
CA PRO A 229 -14.54 -6.58 5.30
C PRO A 229 -15.15 -7.57 4.28
N SER A 230 -16.28 -8.22 4.58
CA SER A 230 -16.89 -9.27 3.74
C SER A 230 -17.14 -8.83 2.29
N ASN A 231 -17.62 -7.61 2.08
CA ASN A 231 -17.84 -7.05 0.74
C ASN A 231 -16.58 -6.45 0.09
N TYR A 232 -15.47 -6.40 0.84
CA TYR A 232 -14.22 -5.73 0.46
C TYR A 232 -13.09 -6.75 0.45
N GLY A 233 -13.26 -7.83 -0.30
CA GLY A 233 -12.26 -8.89 -0.46
C GLY A 233 -12.35 -10.04 0.53
N ALA A 234 -13.20 -9.93 1.57
CA ALA A 234 -13.46 -10.97 2.57
C ALA A 234 -12.21 -11.49 3.29
N GLY A 235 -11.20 -10.63 3.46
CA GLY A 235 -10.04 -10.89 4.29
C GLY A 235 -10.33 -10.62 5.78
N SER A 236 -9.27 -10.50 6.57
CA SER A 236 -9.36 -10.26 8.01
C SER A 236 -8.77 -8.91 8.41
N VAL A 237 -9.39 -8.28 9.40
CA VAL A 237 -8.80 -7.17 10.15
C VAL A 237 -8.52 -7.70 11.55
N THR A 238 -7.27 -7.65 11.96
CA THR A 238 -6.83 -8.17 13.26
C THR A 238 -6.50 -6.98 14.17
N ALA A 239 -7.29 -6.78 15.22
CA ALA A 239 -7.11 -5.65 16.12
C ALA A 239 -5.91 -5.80 17.08
N ASN A 240 -5.55 -7.04 17.45
CA ASN A 240 -4.62 -7.31 18.54
C ASN A 240 -3.25 -6.66 18.34
N GLY A 241 -2.71 -6.07 19.41
CA GLY A 241 -1.32 -5.61 19.50
C GLY A 241 -0.91 -5.38 20.95
N ASP A 242 0.39 -5.54 21.20
CA ASP A 242 1.05 -5.15 22.43
C ASP A 242 1.50 -3.68 22.25
N LEU A 243 0.82 -2.72 22.87
CA LEU A 243 1.18 -1.30 22.72
C LEU A 243 2.49 -0.98 23.45
N PHE A 244 2.62 -1.46 24.68
CA PHE A 244 3.77 -1.17 25.54
C PHE A 244 4.16 -2.42 26.33
N ILE A 245 5.47 -2.59 26.55
CA ILE A 245 6.02 -3.65 27.40
C ILE A 245 6.69 -2.95 28.58
N PHE A 246 6.21 -3.23 29.78
CA PHE A 246 6.74 -2.67 31.03
C PHE A 246 8.11 -3.27 31.37
N ASP A 247 8.87 -2.58 32.22
CA ASP A 247 10.20 -2.99 32.70
C ASP A 247 10.18 -4.41 33.31
N ASN A 248 9.05 -4.81 33.90
CA ASN A 248 8.86 -6.12 34.51
C ASN A 248 8.52 -7.23 33.48
N GLY A 249 8.34 -6.88 32.21
CA GLY A 249 7.99 -7.78 31.10
C GLY A 249 6.48 -7.91 30.84
N ASP A 250 5.62 -7.30 31.66
CA ASP A 250 4.18 -7.27 31.43
C ASP A 250 3.84 -6.41 30.22
N LYS A 251 2.66 -6.62 29.65
CA LYS A 251 2.28 -6.03 28.37
C LYS A 251 0.96 -5.30 28.45
N LEU A 252 0.98 -4.02 28.07
CA LEU A 252 -0.23 -3.27 27.81
C LEU A 252 -0.82 -3.71 26.46
N ASN A 253 -1.79 -4.61 26.54
CA ASN A 253 -2.54 -5.08 25.38
C ASN A 253 -3.70 -4.14 25.10
N LEU A 254 -3.72 -3.53 23.91
CA LEU A 254 -4.82 -2.70 23.46
C LEU A 254 -5.24 -3.08 22.05
N PRO A 255 -6.55 -3.23 21.78
CA PRO A 255 -7.01 -3.44 20.43
C PRO A 255 -6.76 -2.16 19.61
N GLY A 256 -6.22 -2.31 18.41
CA GLY A 256 -6.25 -1.27 17.39
C GLY A 256 -7.67 -1.06 16.86
N ARG A 257 -7.90 0.05 16.16
CA ARG A 257 -9.22 0.37 15.58
C ARG A 257 -9.11 1.05 14.23
N ILE A 258 -10.20 0.99 13.46
CA ILE A 258 -10.38 1.81 12.26
C ILE A 258 -11.39 2.89 12.60
N VAL A 259 -11.08 4.14 12.28
CA VAL A 259 -11.97 5.29 12.42
C VAL A 259 -12.32 5.77 11.03
N TRP A 260 -13.60 5.77 10.67
CA TRP A 260 -14.09 6.10 9.33
C TRP A 260 -14.72 7.50 9.25
N GLY A 261 -14.89 8.02 8.04
CA GLY A 261 -15.64 9.25 7.78
C GLY A 261 -14.86 10.52 8.10
N ASP A 262 -13.56 10.52 7.79
CA ASP A 262 -12.66 11.68 7.89
C ASP A 262 -12.65 12.37 9.26
N GLN A 263 -12.82 11.59 10.32
CA GLN A 263 -12.86 12.12 11.68
C GLN A 263 -11.54 12.81 12.04
N PRO A 264 -11.60 13.84 12.90
CA PRO A 264 -10.40 14.44 13.47
C PRO A 264 -9.48 13.38 14.08
N VAL A 265 -8.17 13.58 13.91
CA VAL A 265 -7.18 12.73 14.56
C VAL A 265 -7.14 13.08 16.03
N GLU A 266 -7.20 12.06 16.87
CA GLU A 266 -7.27 12.17 18.33
C GLU A 266 -6.11 11.40 18.94
N TRP A 267 -5.57 11.92 20.03
CA TRP A 267 -4.59 11.25 20.86
C TRP A 267 -5.30 10.22 21.72
N ARG A 268 -4.89 8.96 21.55
CA ARG A 268 -5.29 7.87 22.42
C ARG A 268 -4.46 7.93 23.69
N VAL A 269 -5.10 8.11 24.84
CA VAL A 269 -4.47 7.97 26.15
C VAL A 269 -5.09 6.74 26.82
N ALA A 270 -4.24 5.81 27.23
CA ALA A 270 -4.65 4.60 27.92
C ALA A 270 -3.79 4.40 29.16
N THR A 271 -4.43 3.93 30.23
CA THR A 271 -3.79 3.72 31.53
C THR A 271 -4.20 2.37 32.09
N VAL A 272 -3.25 1.67 32.70
CA VAL A 272 -3.50 0.44 33.44
C VAL A 272 -2.80 0.51 34.79
N SER A 273 -3.42 -0.09 35.81
CA SER A 273 -2.76 -0.35 37.09
C SER A 273 -1.93 -1.62 36.97
N GLU A 274 -0.72 -1.58 37.54
CA GLU A 274 0.12 -2.77 37.69
C GLU A 274 0.58 -2.86 39.16
N PRO A 275 0.21 -3.92 39.91
CA PRO A 275 -0.69 -4.99 39.49
C PRO A 275 -2.14 -4.51 39.28
N LYS A 276 -2.91 -5.22 38.46
CA LYS A 276 -4.27 -4.81 38.03
C LYS A 276 -5.22 -4.51 39.20
N GLU A 277 -5.06 -5.19 40.32
CA GLU A 277 -5.84 -5.01 41.55
C GLU A 277 -5.39 -3.82 42.42
N ALA A 278 -4.25 -3.19 42.11
CA ALA A 278 -3.61 -2.20 42.96
C ALA A 278 -4.37 -0.86 43.04
N GLY A 279 -5.28 -0.60 42.11
CA GLY A 279 -6.06 0.62 42.13
C GLY A 279 -6.87 0.85 40.87
N VAL A 280 -7.61 1.95 40.91
CA VAL A 280 -8.38 2.48 39.78
C VAL A 280 -7.66 3.71 39.25
N ILE A 281 -7.51 3.77 37.92
CA ILE A 281 -6.99 4.93 37.21
C ILE A 281 -8.11 5.51 36.37
N ALA A 282 -8.33 6.82 36.48
CA ALA A 282 -9.29 7.54 35.67
C ALA A 282 -8.59 8.67 34.90
N ILE A 283 -9.05 8.89 33.67
CA ILE A 283 -8.60 9.89 32.71
C ILE A 283 -9.77 10.84 32.48
N ASN A 284 -9.76 12.05 33.03
CA ASN A 284 -10.90 12.98 33.01
C ASN A 284 -12.23 12.28 33.38
N ASP A 285 -12.23 11.50 34.47
CA ASP A 285 -13.36 10.67 34.95
C ASP A 285 -13.74 9.47 34.06
N LEU A 286 -13.02 9.23 32.95
CA LEU A 286 -13.14 8.03 32.13
C LEU A 286 -12.22 6.93 32.67
N TYR A 287 -12.71 5.70 32.75
CA TYR A 287 -11.90 4.59 33.21
C TYR A 287 -11.07 4.00 32.06
N SER A 288 -9.78 3.78 32.31
CA SER A 288 -8.81 3.03 31.47
C SER A 288 -8.38 3.62 30.11
N GLU A 289 -9.26 4.30 29.37
CA GLU A 289 -8.93 4.84 28.03
C GLU A 289 -9.73 6.11 27.70
N GLY A 290 -9.10 7.05 26.99
CA GLY A 290 -9.75 8.24 26.44
C GLY A 290 -9.12 8.72 25.13
N TYR A 291 -9.89 9.54 24.40
CA TYR A 291 -9.51 10.12 23.11
C TYR A 291 -9.60 11.64 23.19
N PHE A 292 -8.53 12.32 22.77
CA PHE A 292 -8.38 13.74 23.00
C PHE A 292 -7.83 14.45 21.77
N LEU A 293 -8.47 15.56 21.36
CA LEU A 293 -7.92 16.42 20.33
C LEU A 293 -6.56 16.97 20.78
N HIS A 294 -5.69 17.24 19.81
CA HIS A 294 -4.41 17.88 20.10
C HIS A 294 -4.60 19.20 20.90
N GLY A 295 -3.79 19.38 21.95
CA GLY A 295 -3.87 20.53 22.86
C GLY A 295 -4.91 20.41 23.98
N SER A 296 -5.66 19.31 24.06
CA SER A 296 -6.54 19.04 25.20
C SER A 296 -5.74 18.84 26.49
N VAL A 297 -6.29 19.33 27.60
CA VAL A 297 -5.77 19.03 28.94
C VAL A 297 -6.31 17.68 29.38
N VAL A 298 -5.40 16.77 29.74
CA VAL A 298 -5.73 15.42 30.21
C VAL A 298 -5.33 15.32 31.68
N GLY A 299 -6.32 15.22 32.56
CA GLY A 299 -6.14 14.92 33.98
C GLY A 299 -6.16 13.42 34.20
N ILE A 300 -5.18 12.90 34.92
CA ILE A 300 -5.12 11.50 35.32
C ILE A 300 -5.19 11.44 36.84
N THR A 301 -6.14 10.69 37.38
CA THR A 301 -6.30 10.45 38.82
C THR A 301 -6.08 8.99 39.14
N VAL A 302 -5.47 8.73 40.29
CA VAL A 302 -5.16 7.39 40.79
C VAL A 302 -5.77 7.24 42.18
N GLU A 303 -6.53 6.18 42.37
CA GLU A 303 -7.02 5.75 43.68
C GLU A 303 -6.47 4.36 43.98
N ALA A 304 -5.53 4.28 44.92
CA ALA A 304 -4.93 3.03 45.33
C ALA A 304 -5.91 2.20 46.20
N THR A 305 -6.03 0.92 45.90
CA THR A 305 -6.76 -0.04 46.75
C THR A 305 -6.04 -0.15 48.10
N PRO A 306 -6.76 -0.25 49.25
CA PRO A 306 -6.12 -0.42 50.55
C PRO A 306 -5.09 -1.56 50.57
N GLY A 307 -3.86 -1.26 50.97
CA GLY A 307 -2.74 -2.21 50.95
C GLY A 307 -1.79 -2.07 49.76
N PHE A 308 -2.09 -1.16 48.83
CA PHE A 308 -1.21 -0.76 47.74
C PHE A 308 -0.85 0.72 47.85
N ASP A 309 0.34 1.08 47.35
CA ASP A 309 0.82 2.45 47.25
C ASP A 309 1.15 2.78 45.79
N PHE A 310 0.82 4.01 45.36
CA PHE A 310 1.26 4.50 44.05
C PHE A 310 2.76 4.84 44.11
N ILE A 311 3.53 4.29 43.17
CA ILE A 311 4.98 4.46 43.13
C ILE A 311 5.41 5.43 42.03
N ARG A 312 5.04 5.16 40.78
CA ARG A 312 5.47 5.92 39.61
C ARG A 312 4.55 5.70 38.42
N TRP A 313 4.70 6.57 37.42
CA TRP A 313 4.21 6.32 36.07
C TRP A 313 5.28 5.63 35.23
N GLU A 314 4.83 4.78 34.31
CA GLU A 314 5.64 4.18 33.27
C GLU A 314 4.83 4.17 31.97
N GLY A 315 5.46 4.47 30.83
CA GLY A 315 4.78 4.43 29.55
C GLY A 315 5.43 5.29 28.46
N MET A 316 4.71 5.43 27.35
CA MET A 316 5.05 6.32 26.23
C MET A 316 4.67 7.77 26.56
N VAL A 317 5.26 8.33 27.62
CA VAL A 317 5.06 9.74 27.95
C VAL A 317 5.95 10.53 26.98
N PRO A 318 5.42 11.48 26.19
CA PRO A 318 6.28 12.46 25.52
C PRO A 318 7.15 13.08 26.62
N LYS A 319 8.46 13.23 26.41
CA LYS A 319 9.31 13.93 27.38
C LYS A 319 8.73 15.33 27.65
N SER A 320 7.86 15.44 28.65
CA SER A 320 7.67 16.67 29.38
C SER A 320 8.85 16.74 30.32
N ASP A 321 9.51 17.89 30.34
CA ASP A 321 10.63 18.19 31.20
C ASP A 321 10.46 17.55 32.59
N GLU A 322 11.53 16.86 33.01
CA GLU A 322 11.66 16.15 34.28
C GLU A 322 11.26 17.04 35.47
N GLU A 323 9.98 17.11 35.82
CA GLU A 323 9.49 17.64 37.10
C GLU A 323 7.99 17.32 37.29
N LEU A 324 7.69 16.08 37.69
CA LEU A 324 6.48 15.70 38.43
C LEU A 324 6.87 14.77 39.58
#